data_AF-A0A1G0K813-F1
#
_entry.id   AF-A0A1G0K813-F1
#
_cell.length_a   1.000
_cell.length_b   1.000
_cell.length_c   1.000
_cell.angle_alpha   90.00
_cell.angle_beta   90.00
_cell.angle_gamma   90.00
#
_symmetry.space_group_name_H-M   'P 1'
#
loop_
_entity.id
_entity.type
_entity.pdbx_description
1 polymer ?
#
loop_
_entity_poly.entity_id
_entity_poly.type
_entity_poly.pdbx_seq_one_letter_code
_entity_poly.pdbx_strand_id
1 'polypeptide(L)' 'MAVRKAPAKPTPGKGATKVSESDRQAMIRDAAYFKAVQSGFNGDCMAHWLAAEREINKKLKGS' A
#
# COMPACT_ATOMS: atom_id res chain seq x y z
N MET A 1 30.89 -24.21 5.45
CA MET A 1 30.15 -23.02 5.93
C MET A 1 29.21 -22.57 4.82
N ALA A 2 27.89 -22.67 5.02
CA ALA A 2 26.90 -22.37 3.98
C ALA A 2 26.49 -20.89 4.04
N VAL A 3 26.69 -20.16 2.94
CA VAL A 3 26.30 -18.75 2.82
C VAL A 3 24.78 -18.66 2.65
N ARG A 4 24.09 -18.00 3.58
CA ARG A 4 22.66 -17.72 3.46
C ARG A 4 22.48 -16.51 2.54
N LYS A 5 21.99 -16.74 1.31
CA LYS A 5 21.54 -15.68 0.40
C LYS A 5 20.36 -14.93 1.05
N ALA A 6 20.53 -13.62 1.24
CA ALA A 6 19.45 -12.72 1.66
C ALA A 6 18.34 -12.68 0.60
N PRO A 7 17.05 -12.56 0.99
CA PRO A 7 15.97 -12.41 0.02
C PRO A 7 16.12 -11.06 -0.69
N ALA A 8 16.17 -11.12 -2.02
CA ALA A 8 16.26 -9.94 -2.87
C ALA A 8 15.00 -9.06 -2.67
N LYS A 9 15.20 -7.80 -2.29
CA LYS A 9 14.14 -6.79 -2.33
C LYS A 9 13.74 -6.56 -3.79
N PRO A 10 12.46 -6.67 -4.15
CA PRO A 10 12.01 -6.36 -5.50
C PRO A 10 12.36 -4.90 -5.82
N THR A 11 13.14 -4.69 -6.86
CA THR A 11 13.51 -3.37 -7.35
C THR A 11 12.38 -2.88 -8.26
N PRO A 12 11.72 -1.75 -7.99
CA PRO A 12 10.66 -1.26 -8.87
C PRO A 12 11.29 -0.80 -10.20
N GLY A 13 11.00 -1.54 -11.27
CA GLY A 13 11.39 -1.17 -12.62
C GLY A 13 10.72 0.13 -13.03
N LYS A 14 11.54 1.10 -13.46
CA LYS A 14 11.13 2.32 -14.16
C LYS A 14 10.44 1.96 -15.49
N GLY A 15 9.13 1.81 -15.44
CA GLY A 15 8.24 2.09 -16.56
C GLY A 15 7.14 3.00 -16.03
N ALA A 16 6.57 3.87 -16.86
CA ALA A 16 5.32 4.55 -16.53
C ALA A 16 4.21 3.47 -16.50
N THR A 17 4.20 2.66 -15.44
CA THR A 17 3.34 1.50 -15.30
C THR A 17 2.07 1.95 -14.61
N LYS A 18 0.99 1.93 -15.38
CA LYS A 18 -0.38 1.93 -14.86
C LYS A 18 -0.41 0.97 -13.66
N VAL A 19 -0.61 1.52 -12.46
CA VAL A 19 -0.54 0.75 -11.21
C VAL A 19 -1.50 -0.43 -11.33
N SER A 20 -0.98 -1.64 -11.16
CA SER A 20 -1.79 -2.85 -11.26
C SER A 20 -2.85 -2.87 -10.15
N GLU A 21 -3.96 -3.56 -10.35
CA GLU A 21 -5.00 -3.65 -9.32
C GLU A 21 -4.47 -4.27 -8.02
N SER A 22 -3.56 -5.25 -8.12
CA SER A 22 -2.88 -5.84 -6.98
C SER A 22 -2.01 -4.83 -6.23
N ASP A 23 -1.25 -3.99 -6.94
CA ASP A 23 -0.44 -2.93 -6.33
C ASP A 23 -1.33 -1.87 -5.67
N ARG A 24 -2.44 -1.50 -6.32
CA ARG A 24 -3.44 -0.59 -5.73
C ARG A 24 -3.99 -1.16 -4.43
N GLN A 25 -4.35 -2.45 -4.38
CA GLN A 25 -4.85 -3.09 -3.17
C GLN A 25 -3.80 -3.13 -2.06
N ALA A 26 -2.54 -3.41 -2.37
CA ALA A 26 -1.44 -3.36 -1.41
C ALA A 26 -1.28 -1.96 -0.82
N MET A 27 -1.32 -0.93 -1.67
CA MET A 27 -1.25 0.48 -1.22
C MET A 27 -2.43 0.86 -0.32
N ILE A 28 -3.65 0.40 -0.64
CA ILE A 28 -4.85 0.66 0.17
C ILE A 28 -4.72 -0.03 1.53
N ARG A 29 -4.30 -1.29 1.55
CA ARG A 29 -4.09 -2.04 2.80
C ARG A 29 -3.10 -1.35 3.72
N ASP A 30 -1.94 -0.97 3.18
CA ASP A 30 -0.88 -0.35 3.98
C ASP A 30 -1.34 1.03 4.47
N ALA A 31 -2.01 1.82 3.62
CA ALA A 31 -2.57 3.12 4.03
C ALA A 31 -3.69 2.98 5.09
N ALA A 32 -4.55 1.97 4.98
CA ALA A 32 -5.59 1.69 5.98
C ALA A 32 -4.97 1.30 7.31
N TYR A 33 -3.91 0.49 7.30
CA TYR A 33 -3.15 0.13 8.49
C TYR A 33 -2.52 1.37 9.14
N PHE A 34 -1.85 2.23 8.37
CA PHE A 34 -1.28 3.46 8.93
C PHE A 34 -2.34 4.40 9.49
N LYS A 35 -3.51 4.51 8.84
CA LYS A 35 -4.63 5.27 9.38
C LYS A 35 -5.09 4.68 10.71
N ALA A 36 -5.33 3.36 10.77
CA ALA A 36 -5.71 2.70 12.00
C ALA A 36 -4.68 2.95 13.11
N VAL A 37 -3.38 2.80 12.83
CA VAL A 37 -2.30 3.10 13.78
C VAL A 37 -2.33 4.54 14.27
N GLN A 38 -2.52 5.53 13.39
CA GLN A 38 -2.59 6.95 13.77
C GLN A 38 -3.77 7.27 14.69
N SER A 39 -4.91 6.61 14.47
CA SER A 39 -6.06 6.70 15.39
C SER A 39 -5.91 5.82 16.64
N GLY A 40 -4.80 5.08 16.80
CA GLY A 40 -4.62 4.14 17.90
C GLY A 40 -5.58 2.95 17.84
N PHE A 41 -5.99 2.57 16.63
CA PHE A 41 -7.03 1.58 16.33
C PHE A 41 -8.41 1.95 16.90
N ASN A 42 -8.61 3.22 17.29
CA ASN A 42 -9.91 3.73 17.68
C ASN A 42 -10.70 4.16 16.46
N GLY A 43 -11.74 3.40 16.12
CA GLY A 43 -12.62 3.67 14.99
C GLY A 43 -13.07 2.40 14.30
N ASP A 44 -13.87 2.58 13.26
CA ASP A 44 -14.26 1.48 12.38
C ASP A 44 -13.12 1.16 11.40
N CYS A 45 -12.69 -0.10 11.40
CA CYS A 45 -11.70 -0.61 10.46
C CYS A 45 -12.13 -0.38 9.00
N MET A 46 -13.43 -0.46 8.72
CA MET A 46 -13.97 -0.21 7.40
C MET A 46 -13.89 1.27 7.02
N ALA A 47 -14.08 2.18 7.98
CA ALA A 47 -13.91 3.61 7.75
C ALA A 47 -12.46 3.95 7.40
N HIS A 48 -11.48 3.34 8.05
CA HIS A 48 -10.05 3.50 7.71
C HIS A 48 -9.73 2.94 6.32
N TRP A 49 -10.31 1.80 5.96
CA TRP A 49 -10.18 1.22 4.63
C TRP A 49 -10.76 2.13 3.53
N LEU A 50 -11.99 2.62 3.70
CA LEU A 50 -12.64 3.53 2.75
C LEU A 50 -11.87 4.85 2.61
N ALA A 51 -11.35 5.39 3.70
CA ALA A 51 -10.52 6.58 3.66
C ALA A 51 -9.21 6.35 2.90
N ALA A 52 -8.56 5.20 3.11
CA ALA A 52 -7.35 4.81 2.38
C ALA A 52 -7.63 4.59 0.89
N GLU A 53 -8.72 3.92 0.54
CA GLU A 53 -9.13 3.71 -0.84
C GLU A 53 -9.32 5.02 -1.59
N ARG A 54 -10.04 5.98 -0.98
CA ARG A 54 -10.25 7.31 -1.58
C ARG A 54 -8.93 8.06 -1.78
N GLU A 55 -7.99 7.94 -0.85
CA GLU A 55 -6.69 8.60 -0.92
C GLU A 55 -5.82 8.02 -2.05
N ILE A 56 -5.69 6.70 -2.10
CA ILE A 56 -4.92 6.02 -3.16
C ILE A 56 -5.57 6.26 -4.52
N ASN A 57 -6.89 6.16 -4.62
CA ASN A 57 -7.59 6.40 -5.88
C ASN A 57 -7.38 7.84 -6.38
N LYS A 58 -7.36 8.85 -5.49
CA LYS A 58 -7.00 10.23 -5.87
C LYS A 58 -5.57 10.35 -6.38
N LYS A 59 -4.60 9.69 -5.72
CA LYS A 59 -3.19 9.71 -6.14
C LYS A 59 -2.98 9.03 -7.50
N LEU A 60 -3.72 7.96 -7.77
CA LEU A 60 -3.60 7.19 -9.01
C LEU A 60 -4.39 7.78 -10.19
N LYS A 61 -5.46 8.52 -9.93
CA LYS A 61 -6.31 9.15 -10.96
C LYS A 61 -5.79 10.52 -11.42
N GLY A 62 -4.72 11.01 -10.80
CA GLY A 62 -4.08 12.31 -11.08
C GLY A 62 -2.82 12.23 -11.96
N SER A 63 -2.75 11.31 -12.91
CA SER A 63 -1.70 11.23 -13.95
C SER A 63 -2.30 11.37 -15.35
#